data_AF-A0A5C3QC06-F1
#
_entry.id   AF-A0A5C3QC06-F1
#
_cell.length_a   1.000
_cell.length_b   1.000
_cell.length_c   1.000
_cell.angle_alpha   90.00
_cell.angle_beta   90.00
_cell.angle_gamma   90.00
#
_symmetry.space_group_name_H-M   'P 1'
#
loop_
_entity.id
_entity.type
_entity.pdbx_description
1 polymer ?
#
loop_
_entity_poly.entity_id
_entity_poly.type
_entity_poly.pdbx_seq_one_letter_code
_entity_poly.pdbx_strand_id
1 'polypeptide(L)'
;MTASATAKKPLKTKEPVVIEKKKYIRKKKPSSKPSPFVLYKTLQKDVLKQPSAQEMIEQTQRAAERWRAMSEAEEEPYCTEARAASAQPILASLEWWRTADQRLVRAVNRVRAAQNKKRFTSAERQNLVPVTQGGDKPWATRISEIGKKWNSLSEEEKATWPKLAKERKEEWVVRQAQKAKAASD
;
A
#
# COMPACT_ATOMS: atom_id res chain seq x y z
N MET A 1 -8.06 -58.81 2.51
CA MET A 1 -7.34 -57.53 2.35
C MET A 1 -7.41 -57.11 0.90
N THR A 2 -8.35 -56.24 0.54
CA THR A 2 -8.52 -55.74 -0.84
C THR A 2 -8.27 -54.23 -0.84
N ALA A 3 -7.13 -53.83 -1.42
CA ALA A 3 -6.75 -52.44 -1.59
C ALA A 3 -7.58 -51.81 -2.72
N SER A 4 -8.44 -50.85 -2.38
CA SER A 4 -9.23 -50.09 -3.35
C SER A 4 -8.38 -48.98 -3.94
N ALA A 5 -7.99 -49.13 -5.21
CA ALA A 5 -7.26 -48.13 -5.97
C ALA A 5 -8.22 -47.01 -6.41
N THR A 6 -8.19 -45.86 -5.73
CA THR A 6 -8.92 -44.66 -6.15
C THR A 6 -8.27 -44.06 -7.41
N ALA A 7 -8.95 -44.21 -8.54
CA ALA A 7 -8.58 -43.62 -9.82
C ALA A 7 -8.53 -42.09 -9.74
N LYS A 8 -7.37 -41.49 -10.04
CA LYS A 8 -7.16 -40.04 -10.13
C LYS A 8 -7.93 -39.52 -11.35
N LYS A 9 -8.95 -38.68 -11.11
CA LYS A 9 -9.68 -37.97 -12.17
C LYS A 9 -8.71 -37.10 -13.00
N PRO A 10 -8.83 -37.08 -14.34
CA PRO A 10 -7.99 -36.24 -15.19
C PRO A 10 -8.22 -34.76 -14.88
N LEU A 11 -7.13 -34.04 -14.62
CA LEU A 11 -7.15 -32.59 -14.44
C LEU A 11 -7.64 -31.93 -15.73
N LYS A 12 -8.87 -31.40 -15.71
CA LYS A 12 -9.39 -30.56 -16.78
C LYS A 12 -8.47 -29.35 -16.95
N THR A 13 -7.73 -29.33 -18.05
CA THR A 13 -6.92 -28.21 -18.52
C THR A 13 -7.87 -27.01 -18.68
N LYS A 14 -7.75 -26.02 -17.79
CA LYS A 14 -8.57 -24.81 -17.85
C LYS A 14 -8.13 -24.00 -19.07
N GLU A 15 -9.02 -23.82 -20.03
CA GLU A 15 -8.81 -22.90 -21.14
C GLU A 15 -8.40 -21.52 -20.61
N PRO A 16 -7.44 -20.84 -21.26
CA PRO A 16 -7.03 -19.52 -20.85
C PRO A 16 -8.22 -18.58 -21.01
N VAL A 17 -8.81 -18.16 -19.88
CA VAL A 17 -9.83 -17.11 -19.87
C VAL A 17 -9.21 -15.88 -20.53
N VAL A 18 -9.62 -15.62 -21.77
CA VAL A 18 -9.32 -14.39 -22.50
C VAL A 18 -10.11 -13.29 -21.80
N ILE A 19 -9.55 -12.80 -20.69
CA ILE A 19 -10.05 -11.60 -20.03
C ILE A 19 -9.96 -10.50 -21.08
N GLU A 20 -11.07 -9.87 -21.44
CA GLU A 20 -11.08 -8.67 -22.28
C GLU A 20 -10.26 -7.57 -21.59
N LYS A 21 -8.95 -7.54 -21.88
CA LYS A 21 -7.90 -6.85 -21.13
C LYS A 21 -8.00 -5.31 -21.14
N LYS A 22 -8.95 -4.68 -21.84
CA LYS A 22 -8.71 -3.31 -22.33
C LYS A 22 -9.56 -2.18 -21.74
N LYS A 23 -10.73 -2.42 -21.15
CA LYS A 23 -11.58 -1.31 -20.65
C LYS A 23 -11.64 -1.15 -19.12
N TYR A 24 -11.71 -2.24 -18.35
CA TYR A 24 -11.88 -2.14 -16.88
C TYR A 24 -10.64 -1.71 -16.09
N ILE A 25 -9.44 -1.84 -16.67
CA ILE A 25 -8.17 -1.52 -15.97
C ILE A 25 -7.83 -0.01 -16.04
N ARG A 26 -8.62 0.79 -16.79
CA ARG A 26 -8.30 2.21 -17.03
C ARG A 26 -8.67 3.17 -15.90
N LYS A 27 -9.38 2.74 -14.85
CA LYS A 27 -9.37 3.48 -13.58
C LYS A 27 -8.00 3.24 -12.92
N LYS A 28 -6.97 3.86 -13.50
CA LYS A 28 -5.57 3.71 -13.11
C LYS A 28 -5.48 4.00 -11.62
N LYS A 29 -4.80 3.11 -10.89
CA LYS A 29 -4.36 3.39 -9.53
C LYS A 29 -3.68 4.78 -9.55
N PRO A 30 -3.90 5.65 -8.56
CA PRO A 30 -3.18 6.90 -8.45
C PRO A 30 -1.68 6.65 -8.60
N SER A 31 -1.03 7.50 -9.39
CA SER A 31 0.41 7.40 -9.63
C SER A 31 1.17 7.49 -8.30
N SER A 32 2.36 6.90 -8.27
CA SER A 32 3.26 7.07 -7.13
C SER A 32 3.57 8.55 -6.92
N LYS A 33 3.87 8.91 -5.67
CA LYS A 33 4.34 10.24 -5.28
C LYS A 33 5.53 10.66 -6.16
N PRO A 34 5.52 11.85 -6.77
CA PRO A 34 6.69 12.33 -7.49
C PRO A 34 7.83 12.56 -6.50
N SER A 35 9.04 12.13 -6.87
CA SER A 35 10.26 12.47 -6.13
C SER A 35 10.59 13.96 -6.37
N PRO A 36 11.26 14.67 -5.42
CA PRO A 36 11.71 16.04 -5.62
C PRO A 36 12.44 16.25 -6.96
N PHE A 37 13.34 15.33 -7.32
CA PHE A 37 14.05 15.35 -8.60
C PHE A 37 13.11 15.26 -9.82
N VAL A 38 12.02 14.49 -9.72
CA VAL A 38 11.05 14.38 -10.81
C VAL A 38 10.29 15.69 -10.98
N LEU A 39 9.91 16.37 -9.89
CA LEU A 39 9.28 17.69 -9.93
C LEU A 39 10.20 18.71 -10.59
N TYR A 40 11.46 18.74 -10.17
CA TYR A 40 12.49 19.56 -10.80
C TYR A 40 12.60 19.30 -12.31
N LYS A 41 12.71 18.03 -12.72
CA LYS A 41 12.81 17.65 -14.13
C LYS A 41 11.57 18.08 -14.92
N THR A 42 10.37 18.01 -14.34
CA THR A 42 9.13 18.43 -15.02
C THR A 42 8.99 19.94 -15.19
N LEU A 43 9.67 20.73 -14.36
CA LEU A 43 9.64 22.18 -14.42
C LEU A 43 10.71 22.77 -15.36
N GLN A 44 11.70 21.97 -15.77
CA GLN A 44 12.65 22.34 -16.81
C GLN A 44 11.88 22.55 -18.13
N LYS A 45 11.84 23.80 -18.63
CA LYS A 45 11.14 24.17 -19.87
C LYS A 45 11.85 23.66 -21.13
N ASP A 46 13.09 23.22 -21.01
CA ASP A 46 13.95 22.80 -22.13
C ASP A 46 13.71 21.35 -22.58
N VAL A 47 12.61 20.72 -22.14
CA VAL A 47 12.23 19.40 -22.63
C VAL A 47 11.76 19.54 -24.08
N LEU A 48 12.60 19.07 -25.01
CA LEU A 48 12.24 18.93 -26.43
C LEU A 48 10.85 18.28 -26.53
N LYS A 49 10.02 18.75 -27.48
CA LYS A 49 8.65 18.22 -27.61
C LYS A 49 8.62 16.73 -27.99
N GLN A 50 9.66 16.24 -28.68
CA GLN A 50 9.86 14.82 -29.02
C GLN A 50 11.35 14.47 -29.09
N PRO A 51 12.01 14.26 -27.94
CA PRO A 51 13.40 13.83 -27.91
C PRO A 51 13.52 12.38 -28.39
N SER A 52 14.59 12.08 -29.09
CA SER A 52 15.00 10.69 -29.33
C SER A 52 15.29 9.97 -28.01
N ALA A 53 15.37 8.63 -28.04
CA ALA A 53 15.69 7.86 -26.85
C ALA A 53 17.05 8.25 -26.23
N GLN A 54 18.04 8.56 -27.07
CA GLN A 54 19.37 9.02 -26.63
C GLN A 54 19.30 10.43 -26.02
N GLU A 55 18.58 11.35 -26.65
CA GLU A 55 18.39 12.71 -26.13
C GLU A 55 17.67 12.70 -24.77
N MET A 56 16.69 11.81 -24.56
CA MET A 56 16.05 11.65 -23.25
C MET A 56 17.03 11.19 -22.17
N ILE A 57 17.96 10.29 -22.52
CA ILE A 57 18.99 9.80 -21.60
C ILE A 57 19.93 10.95 -21.24
N GLU A 58 20.45 11.67 -22.23
CA GLU A 58 21.35 12.80 -22.02
C GLU A 58 20.70 13.93 -21.22
N GLN A 59 19.45 14.28 -21.53
CA GLN A 59 18.70 15.28 -20.76
C GLN A 59 18.51 14.84 -19.31
N THR A 60 18.23 13.55 -19.07
CA THR A 60 18.08 13.02 -17.71
C THR A 60 19.40 13.05 -16.95
N GLN A 61 20.52 12.74 -17.62
CA GLN A 61 21.86 12.82 -17.04
C GLN A 61 22.23 14.27 -16.67
N ARG A 62 22.06 15.22 -17.60
CA ARG A 62 22.31 16.65 -17.35
C ARG A 62 21.44 17.19 -16.21
N ALA A 63 20.16 16.83 -16.17
CA ALA A 63 19.27 17.20 -15.07
C ALA A 63 19.76 16.62 -13.73
N ALA A 64 20.23 15.37 -13.72
CA ALA A 64 20.74 14.73 -12.51
C ALA A 64 22.05 15.37 -12.01
N GLU A 65 22.97 15.71 -12.92
CA GLU A 65 24.19 16.44 -12.59
C GLU A 65 23.87 17.81 -12.01
N ARG A 66 22.96 18.55 -12.65
CA ARG A 66 22.53 19.86 -12.16
C ARG A 66 21.84 19.77 -10.80
N TRP A 67 20.97 18.78 -10.60
CA TRP A 67 20.34 18.54 -9.31
C TRP A 67 21.38 18.31 -8.21
N ARG A 68 22.38 17.43 -8.45
CA ARG A 68 23.44 17.19 -7.46
C ARG A 68 24.33 18.41 -7.19
N ALA A 69 24.39 19.34 -8.12
CA ALA A 69 25.14 20.59 -7.97
C ALA A 69 24.32 21.71 -7.30
N MET A 70 23.01 21.52 -7.11
CA MET A 70 22.17 22.50 -6.40
C MET A 70 22.48 22.50 -4.91
N SER A 71 22.35 23.69 -4.31
CA SER A 71 22.41 23.83 -2.86
C SER A 71 21.13 23.30 -2.20
N GLU A 72 21.20 22.93 -0.91
CA GLU A 72 20.03 22.50 -0.15
C GLU A 72 18.91 23.55 -0.17
N ALA A 73 19.25 24.85 -0.16
CA ALA A 73 18.29 25.93 -0.24
C ALA A 73 17.51 25.96 -1.57
N GLU A 74 18.16 25.57 -2.67
CA GLU A 74 17.53 25.46 -3.98
C GLU A 74 16.72 24.16 -4.13
N GLU A 75 17.10 23.08 -3.44
CA GLU A 75 16.34 21.82 -3.41
C GLU A 75 15.07 21.90 -2.54
N GLU A 76 15.10 22.69 -1.46
CA GLU A 76 14.03 22.77 -0.46
C GLU A 76 12.61 23.05 -1.02
N PRO A 77 12.39 23.93 -2.02
CA PRO A 77 11.05 24.10 -2.60
C PRO A 77 10.52 22.81 -3.22
N TYR A 78 11.35 22.04 -3.92
CA TYR A 78 10.94 20.77 -4.53
C TYR A 78 10.70 19.68 -3.48
N CYS A 79 11.50 19.66 -2.41
CA CYS A 79 11.29 18.77 -1.27
C CYS A 79 9.98 19.07 -0.55
N THR A 80 9.65 20.35 -0.39
CA THR A 80 8.40 20.81 0.22
C THR A 80 7.20 20.46 -0.66
N GLU A 81 7.28 20.71 -1.97
CA GLU A 81 6.22 20.36 -2.91
C GLU A 81 6.05 18.84 -3.01
N ALA A 82 7.13 18.06 -3.06
CA ALA A 82 7.06 16.60 -3.07
C ALA A 82 6.41 16.06 -1.79
N ARG A 83 6.72 16.64 -0.62
CA ARG A 83 6.09 16.30 0.67
C ARG A 83 4.59 16.59 0.63
N ALA A 84 4.19 17.77 0.16
CA ALA A 84 2.78 18.18 0.03
C ALA A 84 2.02 17.29 -0.98
N ALA A 85 2.61 17.04 -2.15
CA ALA A 85 2.08 16.15 -3.18
C ALA A 85 2.03 14.69 -2.72
N SER A 86 2.72 14.34 -1.63
CA SER A 86 2.76 12.98 -1.11
C SER A 86 1.47 12.55 -0.40
N ALA A 87 0.69 13.49 0.13
CA ALA A 87 -0.53 13.20 0.89
C ALA A 87 -1.67 12.74 -0.03
N GLN A 88 -1.83 13.38 -1.19
CA GLN A 88 -2.96 13.17 -2.10
C GLN A 88 -3.01 11.76 -2.72
N PRO A 89 -1.91 11.18 -3.23
CA PRO A 89 -1.93 9.84 -3.82
C PRO A 89 -2.22 8.74 -2.80
N ILE A 90 -1.85 8.96 -1.53
CA ILE A 90 -2.19 8.01 -0.46
C ILE A 90 -3.70 8.00 -0.30
N LEU A 91 -4.31 9.16 -0.03
CA LEU A 91 -5.77 9.27 0.16
C LEU A 91 -6.53 8.73 -1.05
N ALA A 92 -6.14 9.15 -2.26
CA ALA A 92 -6.74 8.65 -3.49
C ALA A 92 -6.56 7.13 -3.65
N SER A 93 -5.40 6.56 -3.27
CA SER A 93 -5.21 5.11 -3.34
C SER A 93 -6.06 4.39 -2.30
N LEU A 94 -6.25 4.97 -1.12
CA LEU A 94 -7.11 4.43 -0.06
C LEU A 94 -8.57 4.41 -0.51
N GLU A 95 -9.06 5.54 -1.02
CA GLU A 95 -10.40 5.65 -1.58
C GLU A 95 -10.61 4.68 -2.73
N TRP A 96 -9.66 4.61 -3.65
CA TRP A 96 -9.71 3.65 -4.76
C TRP A 96 -9.83 2.22 -4.25
N TRP A 97 -9.06 1.81 -3.22
CA TRP A 97 -9.17 0.47 -2.64
C TRP A 97 -10.51 0.21 -1.95
N ARG A 98 -11.12 1.23 -1.34
CA ARG A 98 -12.44 1.14 -0.71
C ARG A 98 -13.55 0.96 -1.74
N THR A 99 -13.47 1.67 -2.87
CA THR A 99 -14.52 1.68 -3.90
C THR A 99 -14.26 0.73 -5.07
N ALA A 100 -13.09 0.08 -5.14
CA ALA A 100 -12.74 -0.79 -6.26
C ALA A 100 -13.61 -2.05 -6.30
N ASP A 101 -14.13 -2.37 -7.50
CA ASP A 101 -14.86 -3.61 -7.77
C ASP A 101 -14.01 -4.85 -7.41
N GLN A 102 -14.63 -5.80 -6.73
CA GLN A 102 -14.02 -7.07 -6.36
C GLN A 102 -13.48 -7.85 -7.57
N ARG A 103 -14.13 -7.74 -8.75
CA ARG A 103 -13.65 -8.36 -9.99
C ARG A 103 -12.31 -7.75 -10.43
N LEU A 104 -12.18 -6.42 -10.37
CA LEU A 104 -10.96 -5.71 -10.69
C LEU A 104 -9.82 -6.11 -9.75
N VAL A 105 -10.09 -6.21 -8.44
CA VAL A 105 -9.06 -6.62 -7.48
C VAL A 105 -8.62 -8.07 -7.69
N ARG A 106 -9.55 -8.98 -8.02
CA ARG A 106 -9.20 -10.36 -8.40
C ARG A 106 -8.29 -10.39 -9.63
N ALA A 107 -8.57 -9.57 -10.64
CA ALA A 107 -7.72 -9.45 -11.82
C ALA A 107 -6.31 -8.91 -11.48
N VAL A 108 -6.22 -7.85 -10.69
CA VAL A 108 -4.93 -7.31 -10.21
C VAL A 108 -4.14 -8.37 -9.42
N ASN A 109 -4.80 -9.12 -8.55
CA ASN A 109 -4.18 -10.19 -7.78
C ASN A 109 -3.71 -11.37 -8.64
N ARG A 110 -4.36 -11.65 -9.78
CA ARG A 110 -3.87 -12.65 -10.75
C ARG A 110 -2.58 -12.17 -11.41
N VAL A 111 -2.53 -10.91 -11.85
CA VAL A 111 -1.31 -10.32 -12.42
C VAL A 111 -0.17 -10.31 -11.40
N ARG A 112 -0.44 -9.93 -10.15
CA ARG A 112 0.58 -9.97 -9.08
C ARG A 112 1.07 -11.37 -8.79
N ALA A 113 0.17 -12.36 -8.72
CA ALA A 113 0.54 -13.75 -8.51
C ALA A 113 1.43 -14.28 -9.65
N ALA A 114 1.11 -13.96 -10.91
CA ALA A 114 1.96 -14.30 -12.05
C ALA A 114 3.35 -13.63 -11.99
N GLN A 115 3.46 -12.48 -11.32
CA GLN A 115 4.72 -11.79 -11.04
C GLN A 115 5.38 -12.23 -9.71
N ASN A 116 4.90 -13.28 -9.04
CA ASN A 116 5.35 -13.71 -7.71
C ASN A 116 5.29 -12.61 -6.63
N LYS A 117 4.37 -11.65 -6.76
CA LYS A 117 4.14 -10.58 -5.78
C LYS A 117 3.01 -10.97 -4.83
N LYS A 118 3.14 -10.60 -3.55
CA LYS A 118 2.10 -10.79 -2.53
C LYS A 118 0.75 -10.25 -3.01
N ARG A 119 -0.31 -11.08 -2.90
CA ARG A 119 -1.69 -10.70 -3.26
C ARG A 119 -2.23 -9.73 -2.23
N PHE A 120 -3.06 -8.79 -2.67
CA PHE A 120 -3.79 -7.91 -1.75
C PHE A 120 -4.87 -8.71 -1.03
N THR A 121 -4.82 -8.70 0.30
CA THR A 121 -5.82 -9.35 1.17
C THR A 121 -6.95 -8.38 1.52
N SER A 122 -8.11 -8.90 1.96
CA SER A 122 -9.19 -8.05 2.48
C SER A 122 -8.77 -7.32 3.76
N ALA A 123 -7.94 -7.96 4.59
CA ALA A 123 -7.36 -7.37 5.78
C ALA A 123 -6.47 -6.16 5.43
N GLU A 124 -5.66 -6.24 4.37
CA GLU A 124 -4.90 -5.07 3.88
C GLU A 124 -5.82 -3.96 3.36
N ARG A 125 -7.02 -4.25 2.82
CA ARG A 125 -7.98 -3.19 2.46
C ARG A 125 -8.56 -2.46 3.67
N GLN A 126 -8.76 -3.18 4.77
CA GLN A 126 -9.34 -2.62 6.00
C GLN A 126 -8.27 -1.95 6.87
N ASN A 127 -7.04 -2.47 6.87
CA ASN A 127 -5.89 -1.92 7.59
C ASN A 127 -5.20 -0.77 6.86
N LEU A 128 -5.68 -0.42 5.67
CA LEU A 128 -5.41 0.83 4.97
C LEU A 128 -6.19 1.99 5.65
N VAL A 129 -6.23 1.99 6.98
CA VAL A 129 -6.59 3.17 7.76
C VAL A 129 -5.44 4.15 7.57
N PRO A 130 -5.69 5.42 7.22
CA PRO A 130 -4.62 6.39 7.21
C PRO A 130 -3.99 6.37 8.61
N VAL A 131 -2.67 6.21 8.68
CA VAL A 131 -1.89 6.42 9.90
C VAL A 131 -1.91 7.92 10.19
N THR A 132 -3.09 8.47 10.42
CA THR A 132 -3.34 9.87 10.72
C THR A 132 -3.83 9.91 12.15
N GLN A 133 -2.86 9.92 13.06
CA GLN A 133 -2.95 10.65 14.33
C GLN A 133 -1.62 10.73 15.11
N GLY A 134 -0.48 10.46 14.46
CA GLY A 134 0.84 10.76 15.01
C GLY A 134 1.80 11.01 13.86
N GLY A 135 2.06 12.29 13.57
CA GLY A 135 2.72 12.76 12.34
C GLY A 135 4.09 12.14 12.10
N ASP A 136 4.48 12.11 10.82
CA ASP A 136 5.78 11.93 10.12
C ASP A 136 6.88 11.01 10.69
N LYS A 137 6.69 10.44 11.88
CA LYS A 137 7.68 9.62 12.55
C LYS A 137 7.61 8.20 12.00
N PRO A 138 8.76 7.61 11.63
CA PRO A 138 8.84 6.20 11.29
C PRO A 138 8.20 5.33 12.38
N TRP A 139 7.59 4.20 11.99
CA TRP A 139 6.98 3.24 12.92
C TRP A 139 7.93 2.86 14.08
N ALA A 140 9.22 2.71 13.79
CA ALA A 140 10.26 2.44 14.78
C ALA A 140 10.35 3.52 15.87
N THR A 141 10.31 4.80 15.48
CA THR A 141 10.32 5.93 16.41
C THR A 141 9.07 5.94 17.28
N ARG A 142 7.89 5.64 16.70
CA ARG A 142 6.63 5.57 17.45
C ARG A 142 6.64 4.44 18.48
N ILE A 143 7.15 3.26 18.13
CA ILE A 143 7.30 2.14 19.07
C ILE A 143 8.29 2.50 20.19
N SER A 144 9.39 3.18 19.87
CA SER A 144 10.33 3.66 20.87
C SER A 144 9.66 4.64 21.85
N GLU A 145 8.86 5.59 21.35
CA GLU A 145 8.12 6.54 22.19
C GLU A 145 7.04 5.86 23.05
N ILE A 146 6.33 4.88 22.50
CA ILE A 146 5.36 4.08 23.26
C ILE A 146 6.09 3.31 24.37
N GLY A 147 7.24 2.71 24.08
CA GLY A 147 8.05 2.01 25.09
C GLY A 147 8.54 2.94 26.20
N LYS A 148 9.00 4.14 25.85
CA LYS A 148 9.39 5.16 26.84
C LYS A 148 8.20 5.56 27.73
N LYS A 149 7.04 5.83 27.12
CA LYS A 149 5.81 6.15 27.86
C LYS A 149 5.38 5.01 28.77
N TRP A 150 5.43 3.77 28.28
CA TRP A 150 5.10 2.58 29.06
C TRP A 150 6.02 2.44 30.28
N ASN A 151 7.32 2.64 30.10
CA ASN A 151 8.30 2.55 31.18
C ASN A 151 8.15 3.68 32.20
N SER A 152 7.59 4.83 31.81
CA SER A 152 7.31 5.95 32.73
C SER A 152 5.99 5.84 33.50
N LEU A 153 5.10 4.89 33.14
CA LEU A 153 3.86 4.68 33.89
C LEU A 153 4.15 4.09 35.27
N SER A 154 3.32 4.43 36.26
CA SER A 154 3.38 3.82 37.58
C SER A 154 2.92 2.36 37.53
N GLU A 155 3.30 1.55 38.52
CA GLU A 155 2.84 0.15 38.60
C GLU A 155 1.31 0.06 38.78
N GLU A 156 0.68 1.06 39.43
CA GLU A 156 -0.78 1.17 39.55
C GLU A 156 -1.44 1.38 38.18
N GLU A 157 -0.88 2.25 37.34
CA GLU A 157 -1.35 2.48 35.97
C GLU A 157 -1.13 1.22 35.12
N LYS A 158 0.04 0.57 35.24
CA LYS A 158 0.33 -0.68 34.54
C LYS A 158 -0.62 -1.81 34.94
N ALA A 159 -1.05 -1.86 36.20
CA ALA A 159 -1.96 -2.89 36.71
C ALA A 159 -3.37 -2.83 36.09
N THR A 160 -3.77 -1.69 35.50
CA THR A 160 -5.07 -1.59 34.80
C THR A 160 -5.07 -2.28 33.43
N TRP A 161 -3.90 -2.38 32.77
CA TRP A 161 -3.80 -2.93 31.42
C TRP A 161 -4.14 -4.42 31.30
N PRO A 162 -3.72 -5.31 32.22
CA PRO A 162 -4.14 -6.71 32.20
C PRO A 162 -5.67 -6.87 32.31
N LYS A 163 -6.34 -6.04 33.11
CA LYS A 163 -7.81 -6.06 33.26
C LYS A 163 -8.48 -5.65 31.95
N LEU A 164 -8.08 -4.53 31.38
CA LEU A 164 -8.55 -4.07 30.06
C LEU A 164 -8.29 -5.09 28.96
N ALA A 165 -7.12 -5.74 28.96
CA ALA A 165 -6.78 -6.77 27.98
C ALA A 165 -7.71 -7.99 28.09
N LYS A 166 -8.08 -8.39 29.31
CA LYS A 166 -9.03 -9.47 29.56
C LYS A 166 -10.44 -9.09 29.08
N GLU A 167 -10.94 -7.91 29.44
CA GLU A 167 -12.24 -7.39 29.00
C GLU A 167 -12.33 -7.33 27.47
N ARG A 168 -11.31 -6.77 26.80
CA ARG A 168 -11.24 -6.72 25.33
C ARG A 168 -11.23 -8.09 24.68
N LYS A 169 -10.59 -9.07 25.31
CA LYS A 169 -10.58 -10.46 24.82
C LYS A 169 -11.98 -11.08 24.93
N GLU A 170 -12.68 -10.85 26.03
CA GLU A 170 -14.06 -11.32 26.23
C GLU A 170 -15.01 -10.67 25.23
N GLU A 171 -14.94 -9.34 25.05
CA GLU A 171 -15.69 -8.61 24.02
C GLU A 171 -15.45 -9.19 22.62
N TRP A 172 -14.19 -9.49 22.29
CA TRP A 172 -13.84 -10.06 20.99
C TRP A 172 -14.46 -11.45 20.78
N VAL A 173 -14.43 -12.31 21.79
CA VAL A 173 -15.05 -13.65 21.75
C VAL A 173 -16.56 -13.53 21.54
N VAL A 174 -17.24 -12.68 22.32
CA VAL A 174 -18.69 -12.45 22.17
C VAL A 174 -19.01 -11.95 20.76
N ARG A 175 -18.23 -11.00 20.24
CA ARG A 175 -18.41 -10.47 18.88
C ARG A 175 -18.21 -11.55 17.80
N GLN A 176 -17.24 -12.45 17.97
CA GLN A 176 -17.07 -13.58 17.04
C GLN A 176 -18.24 -14.56 17.11
N ALA A 177 -18.76 -14.86 18.31
CA ALA A 177 -19.91 -15.74 18.48
C ALA A 177 -21.18 -15.16 17.84
N GLN A 178 -21.45 -13.86 18.06
CA GLN A 178 -22.56 -13.16 17.40
C GLN A 178 -22.44 -13.18 15.87
N LYS A 179 -21.23 -12.93 15.35
CA LYS A 179 -20.96 -12.97 13.92
C LYS A 179 -21.16 -14.38 13.32
N ALA A 180 -20.81 -15.43 14.06
CA ALA A 180 -21.04 -16.81 13.64
C ALA A 180 -22.53 -17.16 13.60
N LYS A 181 -23.29 -16.77 14.64
CA LYS A 181 -24.75 -16.96 14.69
C LYS A 181 -25.47 -16.23 13.55
N ALA A 182 -25.10 -14.98 13.28
CA ALA A 182 -25.67 -14.21 12.17
C ALA A 182 -25.30 -14.75 10.76
N ALA A 183 -24.36 -15.70 10.66
CA ALA A 183 -24.01 -16.35 9.40
C ALA A 183 -24.69 -17.71 9.21
N SER A 184 -25.30 -18.27 10.27
CA SER A 184 -26.06 -19.54 10.22
C SER A 184 -27.56 -19.35 10.02
N ASP A 185 -28.08 -18.16 10.33
CA ASP A 185 -29.45 -17.73 10.05
C ASP A 185 -29.57 -17.22 8.60
#